data_AF-A0A2Z3UMW9-F1
#
_entry.id   AF-A0A2Z3UMW9-F1
#
_cell.length_a   1.000
_cell.length_b   1.000
_cell.length_c   1.000
_cell.angle_alpha   90.00
_cell.angle_beta   90.00
_cell.angle_gamma   90.00
#
_symmetry.space_group_name_H-M   'P 1'
#
loop_
_entity.id
_entity.type
_entity.pdbx_description
1 polymer ?
#
loop_
_entity_poly.entity_id
_entity_poly.type
_entity_poly.pdbx_seq_one_letter_code
_entity_poly.pdbx_strand_id
1 'polypeptide(L)'
;MTNHPVTSVTVARAARLLGISLIAVLLAGCGAPGGGGDATATSAAPVRATSEATAPPTADSQPSQEPPTQDPSAAPDGSGQSSGGSGQARTVAPGGTLADGDTVSAELTRAGQKDTFTLDLGGAREFYVADMRCDGGIKVQVIAEIDGKPEGLDNLSLCGGNWVFKLSKAGAHRLEITGDTNVIGPYSFRLATVKVRSFPVKLGLKIGEGSPAGAGRLAAGGEVHRFEFDADGASAIKVLGGAGSCLAIEMELVDAAETSVATARQPIPLCGYELPIALSNGDGRYALVIRSAAAKTGPYSFQLVRSD
;
A
#
# COMPACT_ATOMS: atom_id res chain seq x y z
N MET A 1 -6.75 57.73 -32.76
CA MET A 1 -7.26 56.93 -31.62
C MET A 1 -6.17 56.81 -30.58
N THR A 2 -6.51 56.67 -29.30
CA THR A 2 -5.57 56.87 -28.17
C THR A 2 -4.72 55.64 -27.88
N ASN A 3 -3.40 55.84 -27.78
CA ASN A 3 -2.50 54.87 -27.15
C ASN A 3 -2.61 54.99 -25.62
N HIS A 4 -2.70 53.86 -24.91
CA HIS A 4 -2.44 53.78 -23.48
C HIS A 4 -1.28 52.80 -23.21
N PRO A 5 -0.41 53.09 -22.22
CA PRO A 5 0.86 52.38 -22.04
C PRO A 5 0.70 51.03 -21.34
N VAL A 6 1.69 50.16 -21.54
CA VAL A 6 1.87 48.90 -20.80
C VAL A 6 2.40 49.19 -19.39
N THR A 7 1.77 48.65 -18.36
CA THR A 7 2.21 48.78 -16.96
C THR A 7 2.88 47.49 -16.48
N SER A 8 4.21 47.43 -16.57
CA SER A 8 5.00 46.30 -16.04
C SER A 8 5.05 46.32 -14.51
N VAL A 9 4.52 45.30 -13.84
CA VAL A 9 4.58 45.18 -12.37
C VAL A 9 5.82 44.37 -11.97
N THR A 10 6.86 45.06 -11.53
CA THR A 10 8.09 44.44 -11.00
C THR A 10 7.86 43.96 -9.56
N VAL A 11 7.67 42.65 -9.37
CA VAL A 11 7.62 42.05 -8.02
C VAL A 11 9.04 41.84 -7.49
N ALA A 12 9.42 42.60 -6.47
CA ALA A 12 10.73 42.50 -5.85
C ALA A 12 10.89 41.23 -4.99
N ARG A 13 12.11 40.67 -4.96
CA ARG A 13 12.44 39.50 -4.13
C ARG A 13 12.44 39.86 -2.64
N ALA A 14 11.74 39.06 -1.83
CA ALA A 14 11.89 39.04 -0.37
C ALA A 14 12.56 37.72 0.06
N ALA A 15 13.89 37.67 0.05
CA ALA A 15 14.63 36.53 0.58
C ALA A 15 14.65 36.59 2.12
N ARG A 16 14.01 35.62 2.79
CA ARG A 16 14.14 35.45 4.25
C ARG A 16 15.25 34.46 4.55
N LEU A 17 16.33 34.95 5.15
CA LEU A 17 17.31 34.09 5.82
C LEU A 17 16.72 33.60 7.15
N LEU A 18 16.70 32.28 7.30
CA LEU A 18 16.67 31.56 8.57
C LEU A 18 17.76 30.49 8.43
N GLY A 19 18.63 30.24 9.39
CA GLY A 19 18.80 30.88 10.70
C GLY A 19 19.77 30.03 11.50
N ILE A 20 21.07 30.32 11.42
CA ILE A 20 22.13 29.42 11.91
C ILE A 20 22.16 29.44 13.44
N SER A 21 21.55 28.44 14.08
CA SER A 21 21.70 28.17 15.51
C SER A 21 22.97 27.38 15.77
N LEU A 22 24.07 28.11 15.96
CA LEU A 22 25.33 27.56 16.45
C LEU A 22 25.18 27.17 17.94
N ILE A 23 25.37 25.89 18.27
CA ILE A 23 25.52 25.42 19.66
C ILE A 23 26.89 24.76 19.79
N ALA A 24 27.67 25.19 20.79
CA ALA A 24 29.02 24.70 21.06
C ALA A 24 29.35 24.85 22.55
N VAL A 25 30.32 24.06 23.04
CA VAL A 25 30.86 24.07 24.42
C VAL A 25 29.83 23.48 25.42
N LEU A 26 30.16 22.52 26.31
CA LEU A 26 31.38 22.30 27.09
C LEU A 26 32.10 20.96 26.88
N LEU A 27 33.38 20.95 27.25
CA LEU A 27 34.27 19.78 27.38
C LEU A 27 34.57 19.51 28.87
N ALA A 28 34.27 18.30 29.36
CA ALA A 28 34.94 17.62 30.50
C ALA A 28 34.33 16.21 30.65
N GLY A 29 35.07 15.13 30.92
CA GLY A 29 36.53 14.99 31.02
C GLY A 29 36.95 13.50 31.01
N CYS A 30 38.25 13.23 31.03
CA CYS A 30 38.79 11.86 30.92
C CYS A 30 38.64 11.04 32.21
N GLY A 31 38.43 9.72 32.09
CA GLY A 31 38.47 8.79 33.23
C GLY A 31 38.47 7.32 32.79
N ALA A 32 39.59 6.62 33.01
CA ALA A 32 39.78 5.18 32.75
C ALA A 32 41.04 4.69 33.51
N PRO A 33 41.30 3.39 33.62
CA PRO A 33 40.39 2.27 33.92
C PRO A 33 40.83 1.52 35.20
N GLY A 34 40.09 0.51 35.68
CA GLY A 34 40.62 -0.39 36.73
C GLY A 34 39.64 -1.43 37.30
N GLY A 35 40.15 -2.64 37.58
CA GLY A 35 39.43 -3.76 38.20
C GLY A 35 38.50 -4.53 37.24
N GLY A 36 38.61 -5.84 37.02
CA GLY A 36 39.49 -6.85 37.63
C GLY A 36 38.79 -7.65 38.72
N GLY A 37 38.32 -8.86 38.39
CA GLY A 37 37.60 -9.73 39.31
C GLY A 37 37.03 -10.98 38.62
N ASP A 38 37.82 -12.06 38.59
CA ASP A 38 37.34 -13.39 38.23
C ASP A 38 36.41 -13.96 39.31
N ALA A 39 35.34 -14.64 38.89
CA ALA A 39 34.55 -15.52 39.74
C ALA A 39 34.01 -16.70 38.92
N THR A 40 34.52 -17.89 39.17
CA THR A 40 34.13 -19.14 38.49
C THR A 40 33.15 -19.97 39.32
N ALA A 41 32.47 -20.92 38.65
CA ALA A 41 31.63 -21.98 39.22
C ALA A 41 30.28 -21.49 39.84
N THR A 42 29.25 -22.32 40.03
CA THR A 42 29.15 -23.80 39.90
C THR A 42 27.84 -24.24 39.24
N SER A 43 27.84 -25.46 38.69
CA SER A 43 26.68 -26.21 38.18
C SER A 43 25.50 -26.33 39.17
N ALA A 44 24.26 -26.27 38.65
CA ALA A 44 23.16 -27.13 39.11
C ALA A 44 22.04 -27.25 38.05
N ALA A 45 21.88 -28.45 37.46
CA ALA A 45 20.59 -28.96 36.98
C ALA A 45 20.15 -30.05 37.98
N PRO A 46 18.84 -30.27 38.24
CA PRO A 46 17.92 -30.97 37.32
C PRO A 46 16.54 -30.24 37.26
N VAL A 47 15.38 -30.74 36.78
CA VAL A 47 14.84 -32.10 36.59
C VAL A 47 13.99 -32.20 35.32
N ARG A 48 14.04 -33.40 34.70
CA ARG A 48 13.24 -33.86 33.56
C ARG A 48 11.81 -34.19 33.99
N ALA A 49 10.82 -33.47 33.48
CA ALA A 49 9.41 -33.85 33.56
C ALA A 49 8.93 -34.42 32.21
N THR A 50 8.65 -35.72 32.18
CA THR A 50 7.99 -36.39 31.04
C THR A 50 6.49 -36.49 31.31
N SER A 51 5.68 -36.06 30.36
CA SER A 51 4.23 -36.32 30.32
C SER A 51 3.89 -36.95 28.97
N GLU A 52 3.40 -38.18 29.00
CA GLU A 52 3.01 -38.94 27.81
C GLU A 52 1.59 -38.57 27.36
N ALA A 53 1.32 -38.73 26.06
CA ALA A 53 -0.01 -38.54 25.50
C ALA A 53 -0.78 -39.86 25.41
N THR A 54 -2.03 -39.89 25.87
CA THR A 54 -2.96 -41.02 25.66
C THR A 54 -4.39 -40.51 25.46
N ALA A 55 -5.01 -40.92 24.36
CA ALA A 55 -6.44 -40.83 24.06
C ALA A 55 -6.77 -41.77 22.87
N PRO A 56 -8.03 -42.17 22.63
CA PRO A 56 -9.19 -42.25 23.53
C PRO A 56 -9.76 -43.71 23.59
N PRO A 57 -10.93 -43.94 24.22
CA PRO A 57 -11.82 -45.06 23.90
C PRO A 57 -13.07 -44.61 23.09
N THR A 58 -13.78 -45.58 22.49
CA THR A 58 -14.80 -45.36 21.45
C THR A 58 -16.25 -45.48 21.96
N ALA A 59 -17.19 -44.97 21.16
CA ALA A 59 -18.63 -44.79 21.41
C ALA A 59 -19.47 -46.05 21.72
N ASP A 60 -20.70 -45.84 22.19
CA ASP A 60 -21.79 -46.81 22.06
C ASP A 60 -23.20 -46.18 21.82
N SER A 61 -23.74 -46.44 20.62
CA SER A 61 -25.12 -46.76 20.21
C SER A 61 -26.41 -46.15 20.85
N GLN A 62 -27.07 -45.25 20.09
CA GLN A 62 -28.52 -45.24 19.72
C GLN A 62 -29.62 -45.10 20.82
N PRO A 63 -30.95 -44.92 20.52
CA PRO A 63 -31.69 -45.12 19.26
C PRO A 63 -32.35 -43.89 18.60
N SER A 64 -32.83 -44.10 17.38
CA SER A 64 -33.43 -43.11 16.45
C SER A 64 -34.95 -42.94 16.61
N GLN A 65 -35.49 -41.81 16.13
CA GLN A 65 -36.87 -41.71 15.61
C GLN A 65 -36.91 -40.84 14.35
N GLU A 66 -37.78 -41.21 13.41
CA GLU A 66 -38.08 -40.54 12.13
C GLU A 66 -39.58 -40.80 11.80
N PRO A 67 -40.18 -40.24 10.72
CA PRO A 67 -41.00 -39.04 10.81
C PRO A 67 -42.47 -39.28 10.42
N PRO A 68 -43.30 -38.21 10.37
CA PRO A 68 -44.49 -38.18 9.52
C PRO A 68 -44.34 -37.23 8.31
N THR A 69 -44.58 -37.76 7.12
CA THR A 69 -45.05 -37.07 5.89
C THR A 69 -46.49 -36.54 6.09
N GLN A 70 -47.16 -35.67 5.30
CA GLN A 70 -46.93 -34.85 4.07
C GLN A 70 -48.01 -33.70 4.12
N ASP A 71 -48.25 -32.73 3.21
CA ASP A 71 -47.85 -32.39 1.82
C ASP A 71 -48.00 -30.83 1.64
N PRO A 72 -47.72 -30.19 0.46
CA PRO A 72 -47.40 -28.75 0.40
C PRO A 72 -48.51 -27.79 -0.12
N SER A 73 -48.42 -26.50 0.25
CA SER A 73 -48.76 -25.35 -0.64
C SER A 73 -48.45 -23.96 -0.05
N ALA A 74 -48.37 -22.97 -0.95
CA ALA A 74 -48.32 -21.51 -0.75
C ALA A 74 -46.96 -20.84 -0.41
N ALA A 75 -46.39 -20.14 -1.40
CA ALA A 75 -45.44 -19.04 -1.20
C ALA A 75 -46.19 -17.74 -0.80
N PRO A 76 -45.47 -16.71 -0.33
CA PRO A 76 -45.13 -15.64 -1.27
C PRO A 76 -43.65 -15.18 -1.22
N ASP A 77 -43.29 -14.24 -2.08
CA ASP A 77 -41.92 -13.78 -2.32
C ASP A 77 -41.23 -13.13 -1.11
N GLY A 78 -39.92 -13.36 -1.00
CA GLY A 78 -39.08 -12.88 0.10
C GLY A 78 -37.59 -13.04 -0.16
N SER A 79 -37.14 -12.83 -1.40
CA SER A 79 -35.75 -13.03 -1.86
C SER A 79 -34.79 -11.93 -1.38
N GLY A 80 -34.72 -11.73 -0.06
CA GLY A 80 -33.70 -10.93 0.63
C GLY A 80 -32.31 -11.56 0.58
N GLN A 81 -31.80 -11.88 -0.62
CA GLN A 81 -30.43 -12.35 -0.81
C GLN A 81 -29.46 -11.19 -0.58
N SER A 82 -28.98 -11.10 0.66
CA SER A 82 -27.76 -10.37 0.99
C SER A 82 -26.57 -11.12 0.37
N SER A 83 -26.37 -10.90 -0.93
CA SER A 83 -25.31 -11.51 -1.71
C SER A 83 -23.95 -10.93 -1.31
N GLY A 84 -23.32 -11.57 -0.32
CA GLY A 84 -21.90 -11.40 0.02
C GLY A 84 -21.00 -11.90 -1.11
N GLY A 85 -21.05 -11.23 -2.26
CA GLY A 85 -20.29 -11.57 -3.45
C GLY A 85 -18.88 -11.03 -3.37
N SER A 86 -17.89 -11.89 -3.63
CA SER A 86 -16.55 -11.47 -4.01
C SER A 86 -16.65 -10.59 -5.27
N GLY A 87 -16.36 -9.30 -5.13
CA GLY A 87 -16.68 -8.27 -6.13
C GLY A 87 -16.17 -8.61 -7.53
N GLN A 88 -17.10 -8.86 -8.47
CA GLN A 88 -16.80 -8.76 -9.89
C GLN A 88 -16.69 -7.27 -10.25
N ALA A 89 -15.68 -6.89 -11.04
CA ALA A 89 -15.51 -5.53 -11.52
C ALA A 89 -16.75 -5.07 -12.32
N ARG A 90 -17.35 -3.94 -11.95
CA ARG A 90 -18.53 -3.36 -12.64
C ARG A 90 -18.13 -2.09 -13.38
N THR A 91 -19.03 -1.60 -14.24
CA THR A 91 -18.97 -0.23 -14.75
C THR A 91 -19.89 0.65 -13.91
N VAL A 92 -19.35 1.74 -13.36
CA VAL A 92 -20.06 2.68 -12.48
C VAL A 92 -20.17 4.03 -13.18
N ALA A 93 -21.38 4.59 -13.20
CA ALA A 93 -21.67 5.90 -13.77
C ALA A 93 -21.53 7.02 -12.71
N PRO A 94 -21.36 8.30 -13.12
CA PRO A 94 -21.44 9.45 -12.23
C PRO A 94 -22.66 9.42 -11.30
N GLY A 95 -22.45 9.74 -10.03
CA GLY A 95 -23.44 9.63 -8.95
C GLY A 95 -23.48 8.24 -8.27
N GLY A 96 -22.80 7.23 -8.81
CA GLY A 96 -22.73 5.88 -8.24
C GLY A 96 -21.69 5.72 -7.11
N THR A 97 -21.73 4.55 -6.45
CA THR A 97 -20.72 4.12 -5.47
C THR A 97 -19.67 3.23 -6.14
N LEU A 98 -18.41 3.62 -6.03
CA LEU A 98 -17.24 2.83 -6.45
C LEU A 98 -16.75 1.93 -5.31
N ALA A 99 -16.53 0.67 -5.63
CA ALA A 99 -15.86 -0.32 -4.79
C ALA A 99 -14.57 -0.81 -5.45
N ASP A 100 -13.83 -1.69 -4.75
CA ASP A 100 -12.59 -2.28 -5.26
C ASP A 100 -12.80 -3.04 -6.58
N GLY A 101 -11.96 -2.75 -7.57
CA GLY A 101 -12.02 -3.36 -8.90
C GLY A 101 -12.99 -2.70 -9.88
N ASP A 102 -13.90 -1.82 -9.43
CA ASP A 102 -14.84 -1.12 -10.33
C ASP A 102 -14.13 -0.21 -11.33
N THR A 103 -14.82 0.03 -12.45
CA THR A 103 -14.37 0.84 -13.57
C THR A 103 -15.35 1.96 -13.87
N VAL A 104 -14.86 3.06 -14.44
CA VAL A 104 -15.66 4.18 -14.93
C VAL A 104 -15.32 4.42 -16.39
N SER A 105 -16.33 4.72 -17.19
CA SER A 105 -16.20 5.25 -18.54
C SER A 105 -17.35 6.23 -18.77
N ALA A 106 -17.05 7.52 -18.78
CA ALA A 106 -18.02 8.61 -18.77
C ALA A 106 -17.50 9.83 -19.55
N GLU A 107 -18.27 10.92 -19.59
CA GLU A 107 -17.92 12.14 -20.32
C GLU A 107 -18.40 13.39 -19.56
N LEU A 108 -17.49 14.35 -19.40
CA LEU A 108 -17.86 15.70 -18.99
C LEU A 108 -18.48 16.40 -20.20
N THR A 109 -19.80 16.57 -20.20
CA THR A 109 -20.57 17.09 -21.36
C THR A 109 -20.74 18.62 -21.36
N ARG A 110 -20.42 19.29 -20.25
CA ARG A 110 -20.64 20.74 -20.07
C ARG A 110 -19.45 21.38 -19.35
N ALA A 111 -19.09 22.60 -19.75
CA ALA A 111 -18.07 23.40 -19.08
C ALA A 111 -18.42 23.57 -17.59
N GLY A 112 -17.48 23.24 -16.70
CA GLY A 112 -17.72 23.27 -15.25
C GLY A 112 -18.62 22.15 -14.71
N GLN A 113 -18.90 21.11 -15.50
CA GLN A 113 -19.48 19.86 -14.99
C GLN A 113 -18.55 19.26 -13.94
N LYS A 114 -19.16 18.68 -12.90
CA LYS A 114 -18.48 17.89 -11.88
C LYS A 114 -19.23 16.58 -11.69
N ASP A 115 -18.52 15.48 -11.88
CA ASP A 115 -19.03 14.13 -11.70
C ASP A 115 -18.51 13.58 -10.36
N THR A 116 -19.41 13.09 -9.51
CA THR A 116 -19.09 12.66 -8.14
C THR A 116 -19.36 11.19 -7.93
N PHE A 117 -18.47 10.49 -7.24
CA PHE A 117 -18.58 9.06 -6.94
C PHE A 117 -18.37 8.82 -5.45
N THR A 118 -19.32 8.18 -4.78
CA THR A 118 -19.16 7.75 -3.38
C THR A 118 -18.12 6.64 -3.32
N LEU A 119 -17.21 6.67 -2.35
CA LEU A 119 -16.16 5.65 -2.19
C LEU A 119 -16.53 4.63 -1.11
N ASP A 120 -16.76 3.38 -1.50
CA ASP A 120 -16.79 2.22 -0.61
C ASP A 120 -15.47 1.45 -0.71
N LEU A 121 -14.52 1.83 0.14
CA LEU A 121 -13.20 1.19 0.21
C LEU A 121 -13.15 0.06 1.25
N GLY A 122 -14.29 -0.29 1.86
CA GLY A 122 -14.34 -1.12 3.06
C GLY A 122 -13.43 -0.58 4.16
N GLY A 123 -12.41 -1.35 4.55
CA GLY A 123 -11.41 -0.95 5.54
C GLY A 123 -10.18 -0.20 4.98
N ALA A 124 -10.03 -0.07 3.66
CA ALA A 124 -8.79 0.46 3.07
C ALA A 124 -8.66 1.98 3.25
N ARG A 125 -7.44 2.43 3.57
CA ARG A 125 -7.08 3.87 3.69
C ARG A 125 -6.21 4.38 2.56
N GLU A 126 -5.89 3.52 1.60
CA GLU A 126 -5.14 3.87 0.40
C GLU A 126 -5.74 3.15 -0.80
N PHE A 127 -5.84 3.82 -1.95
CA PHE A 127 -6.37 3.23 -3.18
C PHE A 127 -5.76 3.89 -4.42
N TYR A 128 -5.73 3.12 -5.51
CA TYR A 128 -5.32 3.58 -6.82
C TYR A 128 -6.52 4.06 -7.64
N VAL A 129 -6.35 5.20 -8.32
CA VAL A 129 -7.03 5.52 -9.58
C VAL A 129 -6.08 5.11 -10.70
N ALA A 130 -6.31 3.93 -11.26
CA ALA A 130 -5.45 3.28 -12.23
C ALA A 130 -6.03 3.36 -13.66
N ASP A 131 -5.16 3.14 -14.65
CA ASP A 131 -5.49 3.09 -16.08
C ASP A 131 -6.18 4.37 -16.63
N MET A 132 -5.94 5.53 -16.01
CA MET A 132 -6.64 6.78 -16.32
C MET A 132 -6.43 7.23 -17.77
N ARG A 133 -7.52 7.29 -18.54
CA ARG A 133 -7.58 7.91 -19.87
C ARG A 133 -8.50 9.10 -19.81
N CYS A 134 -8.04 10.26 -20.25
CA CYS A 134 -8.85 11.45 -20.46
C CYS A 134 -8.16 12.40 -21.43
N ASP A 135 -8.96 13.27 -22.05
CA ASP A 135 -8.42 14.45 -22.72
C ASP A 135 -7.85 15.44 -21.68
N GLY A 136 -6.81 16.18 -22.07
CA GLY A 136 -5.99 16.96 -21.15
C GLY A 136 -6.77 18.07 -20.43
N GLY A 137 -6.52 18.22 -19.13
CA GLY A 137 -7.21 19.20 -18.27
C GLY A 137 -8.40 18.64 -17.51
N ILE A 138 -8.69 17.33 -17.61
CA ILE A 138 -9.52 16.62 -16.65
C ILE A 138 -8.73 16.37 -15.36
N LYS A 139 -9.37 16.73 -14.25
CA LYS A 139 -8.83 16.80 -12.88
C LYS A 139 -9.58 15.87 -11.96
N VAL A 140 -8.89 15.41 -10.92
CA VAL A 140 -9.45 14.51 -9.91
C VAL A 140 -9.13 15.02 -8.52
N GLN A 141 -10.13 14.92 -7.64
CA GLN A 141 -10.03 15.28 -6.24
C GLN A 141 -10.69 14.21 -5.38
N VAL A 142 -10.08 13.84 -4.25
CA VAL A 142 -10.81 13.17 -3.16
C VAL A 142 -11.27 14.23 -2.17
N ILE A 143 -12.55 14.15 -1.75
CA ILE A 143 -13.13 14.98 -0.69
C ILE A 143 -13.54 14.08 0.47
N ALA A 144 -13.22 14.49 1.71
CA ALA A 144 -13.74 13.86 2.91
C ALA A 144 -15.11 14.48 3.29
N GLU A 145 -16.14 13.64 3.49
CA GLU A 145 -17.50 14.13 3.78
C GLU A 145 -17.62 14.77 5.17
N ILE A 146 -16.71 14.45 6.10
CA ILE A 146 -16.75 14.93 7.49
C ILE A 146 -16.52 16.45 7.61
N ASP A 147 -15.77 17.05 6.68
CA ASP A 147 -15.49 18.49 6.68
C ASP A 147 -15.55 19.16 5.30
N GLY A 148 -15.91 18.41 4.26
CA GLY A 148 -16.04 18.88 2.88
C GLY A 148 -14.72 19.27 2.22
N LYS A 149 -13.56 18.98 2.84
CA LYS A 149 -12.24 19.39 2.33
C LYS A 149 -11.56 18.30 1.50
N PRO A 150 -10.64 18.70 0.59
CA PRO A 150 -9.66 17.82 -0.03
C PRO A 150 -8.96 16.84 0.92
N GLU A 151 -8.67 15.65 0.38
CA GLU A 151 -7.61 14.73 0.81
C GLU A 151 -6.56 14.65 -0.32
N GLY A 152 -5.28 14.54 0.05
CA GLY A 152 -4.17 14.47 -0.90
C GLY A 152 -3.73 15.83 -1.44
N LEU A 153 -3.35 15.89 -2.72
CA LEU A 153 -3.00 17.13 -3.42
C LEU A 153 -4.22 17.68 -4.17
N ASP A 154 -4.38 19.00 -4.15
CA ASP A 154 -5.53 19.67 -4.74
C ASP A 154 -5.54 19.63 -6.28
N ASN A 155 -6.68 19.25 -6.87
CA ASN A 155 -7.00 19.40 -8.30
C ASN A 155 -5.96 18.79 -9.26
N LEU A 156 -5.48 17.58 -8.95
CA LEU A 156 -4.48 16.87 -9.77
C LEU A 156 -5.01 16.55 -11.18
N SER A 157 -4.23 16.89 -12.21
CA SER A 157 -4.45 16.44 -13.59
C SER A 157 -3.87 15.04 -13.76
N LEU A 158 -4.73 14.04 -14.00
CA LEU A 158 -4.34 12.61 -13.92
C LEU A 158 -4.10 11.93 -15.28
N CYS A 159 -4.41 12.59 -16.39
CA CYS A 159 -4.59 11.93 -17.69
C CYS A 159 -3.36 11.17 -18.20
N GLY A 160 -3.57 9.90 -18.57
CA GLY A 160 -2.52 8.98 -19.02
C GLY A 160 -1.72 8.30 -17.89
N GLY A 161 -2.02 8.61 -16.62
CA GLY A 161 -1.27 8.13 -15.47
C GLY A 161 -1.97 7.05 -14.64
N ASN A 162 -1.32 6.71 -13.52
CA ASN A 162 -1.85 5.89 -12.44
C ASN A 162 -1.46 6.57 -11.13
N TRP A 163 -2.40 6.70 -10.20
CA TRP A 163 -2.25 7.59 -9.05
C TRP A 163 -2.78 6.94 -7.79
N VAL A 164 -2.11 7.18 -6.67
CA VAL A 164 -2.47 6.60 -5.37
C VAL A 164 -2.89 7.68 -4.39
N PHE A 165 -4.04 7.49 -3.75
CA PHE A 165 -4.63 8.41 -2.80
C PHE A 165 -4.58 7.80 -1.39
N LYS A 166 -3.94 8.50 -0.44
CA LYS A 166 -3.90 8.15 0.98
C LYS A 166 -4.89 9.01 1.76
N LEU A 167 -5.78 8.38 2.53
CA LEU A 167 -6.84 9.03 3.29
C LEU A 167 -6.39 9.30 4.73
N SER A 168 -6.24 10.58 5.08
CA SER A 168 -5.86 11.01 6.43
C SER A 168 -7.05 11.00 7.39
N LYS A 169 -8.24 11.43 6.92
CA LYS A 169 -9.47 11.46 7.71
C LYS A 169 -10.17 10.11 7.74
N ALA A 170 -11.05 9.93 8.72
CA ALA A 170 -11.94 8.78 8.84
C ALA A 170 -13.37 9.15 8.41
N GLY A 171 -14.17 8.15 8.04
CA GLY A 171 -15.55 8.33 7.58
C GLY A 171 -15.70 8.25 6.07
N ALA A 172 -16.85 8.67 5.56
CA ALA A 172 -17.16 8.65 4.13
C ALA A 172 -16.30 9.64 3.34
N HIS A 173 -15.99 9.26 2.10
CA HIS A 173 -15.25 10.06 1.14
C HIS A 173 -15.93 9.94 -0.24
N ARG A 174 -15.71 10.94 -1.09
CA ARG A 174 -16.08 10.88 -2.51
C ARG A 174 -14.91 11.24 -3.41
N LEU A 175 -14.91 10.68 -4.61
CA LEU A 175 -14.07 11.11 -5.72
C LEU A 175 -14.87 12.13 -6.56
N GLU A 176 -14.27 13.28 -6.84
CA GLU A 176 -14.79 14.28 -7.76
C GLU A 176 -13.92 14.31 -9.02
N ILE A 177 -14.55 14.23 -10.20
CA ILE A 177 -13.94 14.42 -11.51
C ILE A 177 -14.44 15.76 -12.06
N THR A 178 -13.52 16.62 -12.48
CA THR A 178 -13.82 17.97 -13.00
C THR A 178 -13.00 18.28 -14.25
N GLY A 179 -13.46 19.24 -15.03
CA GLY A 179 -12.62 19.87 -16.07
C GLY A 179 -12.03 21.18 -15.55
N ASP A 180 -10.86 21.56 -16.08
CA ASP A 180 -10.44 22.96 -16.11
C ASP A 180 -11.49 23.86 -16.80
N THR A 181 -11.34 25.19 -16.69
CA THR A 181 -12.33 26.15 -17.21
C THR A 181 -12.57 25.96 -18.72
N ASN A 182 -13.76 25.42 -19.06
CA ASN A 182 -14.21 25.00 -20.39
C ASN A 182 -13.70 23.64 -20.92
N VAL A 183 -13.01 22.83 -20.12
CA VAL A 183 -12.69 21.44 -20.49
C VAL A 183 -13.96 20.58 -20.38
N ILE A 184 -14.19 19.82 -21.43
CA ILE A 184 -15.20 18.78 -21.61
C ILE A 184 -14.52 17.60 -22.32
N GLY A 185 -15.13 16.41 -22.28
CA GLY A 185 -14.64 15.24 -23.00
C GLY A 185 -14.67 13.94 -22.19
N PRO A 186 -14.36 12.81 -22.85
CA PRO A 186 -14.41 11.48 -22.25
C PRO A 186 -13.33 11.26 -21.20
N TYR A 187 -13.66 10.47 -20.19
CA TYR A 187 -12.70 9.94 -19.23
C TYR A 187 -13.03 8.50 -18.81
N SER A 188 -12.00 7.72 -18.48
CA SER A 188 -12.15 6.37 -17.92
C SER A 188 -11.00 6.02 -16.99
N PHE A 189 -11.30 5.21 -15.97
CA PHE A 189 -10.32 4.71 -14.99
C PHE A 189 -10.84 3.44 -14.29
N ARG A 190 -9.98 2.81 -13.49
CA ARG A 190 -10.30 1.71 -12.57
C ARG A 190 -9.91 2.07 -11.14
N LEU A 191 -10.77 1.76 -10.17
CA LEU A 191 -10.41 1.84 -8.75
C LEU A 191 -9.80 0.52 -8.28
N ALA A 192 -8.74 0.58 -7.47
CA ALA A 192 -8.21 -0.59 -6.78
C ALA A 192 -7.71 -0.22 -5.37
N THR A 193 -8.29 -0.79 -4.32
CA THR A 193 -7.83 -0.56 -2.94
C THR A 193 -6.45 -1.17 -2.70
N VAL A 194 -5.63 -0.54 -1.86
CA VAL A 194 -4.34 -1.09 -1.45
C VAL A 194 -4.55 -2.22 -0.44
N LYS A 195 -3.93 -3.37 -0.70
CA LYS A 195 -4.06 -4.61 0.08
C LYS A 195 -2.67 -5.08 0.49
N VAL A 196 -2.18 -4.57 1.62
CA VAL A 196 -0.84 -4.92 2.14
C VAL A 196 -0.87 -6.32 2.77
N ARG A 197 0.11 -7.15 2.41
CA ARG A 197 0.36 -8.46 3.01
C ARG A 197 1.83 -8.55 3.43
N SER A 198 2.07 -8.70 4.73
CA SER A 198 3.41 -8.83 5.30
C SER A 198 3.89 -10.28 5.30
N PHE A 199 5.17 -10.46 5.00
CA PHE A 199 5.85 -11.75 5.02
C PHE A 199 7.19 -11.61 5.76
N PRO A 200 7.35 -12.21 6.96
CA PRO A 200 8.64 -12.24 7.63
C PRO A 200 9.59 -13.18 6.86
N VAL A 201 10.77 -12.69 6.52
CA VAL A 201 11.80 -13.42 5.76
C VAL A 201 13.19 -13.22 6.36
N LYS A 202 14.13 -14.06 5.95
CA LYS A 202 15.56 -13.89 6.26
C LYS A 202 16.32 -13.55 4.99
N LEU A 203 17.38 -12.76 5.13
CA LEU A 203 18.35 -12.54 4.06
C LEU A 203 18.91 -13.89 3.60
N GLY A 204 19.02 -14.06 2.29
CA GLY A 204 19.31 -15.33 1.62
C GLY A 204 18.08 -16.09 1.08
N LEU A 205 16.85 -15.76 1.51
CA LEU A 205 15.64 -16.45 1.03
C LEU A 205 15.35 -16.15 -0.46
N LYS A 206 15.01 -17.20 -1.21
CA LYS A 206 14.47 -17.09 -2.58
C LYS A 206 12.96 -16.89 -2.52
N ILE A 207 12.51 -15.79 -3.12
CA ILE A 207 11.11 -15.37 -3.18
C ILE A 207 10.58 -15.66 -4.58
N GLY A 208 9.42 -16.31 -4.65
CA GLY A 208 8.77 -16.77 -5.89
C GLY A 208 7.37 -17.30 -5.59
N GLU A 209 6.63 -17.73 -6.61
CA GLU A 209 5.21 -18.10 -6.48
C GLU A 209 5.02 -19.22 -5.43
N GLY A 210 4.35 -18.90 -4.32
CA GLY A 210 4.17 -19.80 -3.18
C GLY A 210 5.30 -19.85 -2.14
N SER A 211 6.41 -19.13 -2.33
CA SER A 211 7.54 -19.04 -1.39
C SER A 211 7.89 -17.57 -1.05
N PRO A 212 7.65 -17.10 0.19
CA PRO A 212 6.84 -17.71 1.25
C PRO A 212 5.37 -17.91 0.84
N ALA A 213 4.61 -18.65 1.66
CA ALA A 213 3.25 -19.09 1.33
C ALA A 213 2.34 -17.92 0.90
N GLY A 214 1.85 -17.97 -0.33
CA GLY A 214 0.99 -16.94 -0.92
C GLY A 214 1.71 -15.65 -1.38
N ALA A 215 3.05 -15.65 -1.45
CA ALA A 215 3.87 -14.60 -2.05
C ALA A 215 4.29 -14.95 -3.50
N GLY A 216 5.07 -14.07 -4.13
CA GLY A 216 5.61 -14.27 -5.49
C GLY A 216 4.63 -14.07 -6.63
N ARG A 217 3.42 -13.59 -6.31
CA ARG A 217 2.42 -13.12 -7.27
C ARG A 217 1.61 -12.01 -6.64
N LEU A 218 1.44 -10.88 -7.34
CA LEU A 218 0.35 -9.96 -7.05
C LEU A 218 -0.90 -10.54 -7.74
N ALA A 219 -1.80 -11.10 -6.94
CA ALA A 219 -2.99 -11.81 -7.41
C ALA A 219 -4.18 -10.87 -7.64
N ALA A 220 -4.31 -9.81 -6.84
CA ALA A 220 -5.34 -8.76 -6.97
C ALA A 220 -4.76 -7.40 -7.36
N GLY A 221 -5.60 -6.55 -7.98
CA GLY A 221 -5.23 -5.15 -8.23
C GLY A 221 -5.03 -4.40 -6.91
N GLY A 222 -3.93 -3.65 -6.81
CA GLY A 222 -3.56 -2.93 -5.58
C GLY A 222 -3.00 -3.82 -4.46
N GLU A 223 -2.75 -5.11 -4.71
CA GLU A 223 -2.02 -5.96 -3.76
C GLU A 223 -0.56 -5.51 -3.62
N VAL A 224 -0.07 -5.50 -2.38
CA VAL A 224 1.27 -5.03 -2.01
C VAL A 224 1.89 -6.05 -1.07
N HIS A 225 3.06 -6.59 -1.43
CA HIS A 225 3.75 -7.60 -0.64
C HIS A 225 4.95 -6.97 0.09
N ARG A 226 4.88 -6.92 1.42
CA ARG A 226 5.89 -6.33 2.32
C ARG A 226 6.77 -7.44 2.89
N PHE A 227 8.00 -7.56 2.41
CA PHE A 227 8.95 -8.57 2.87
C PHE A 227 9.79 -8.03 4.02
N GLU A 228 9.48 -8.44 5.24
CA GLU A 228 10.05 -7.89 6.47
C GLU A 228 11.28 -8.68 6.90
N PHE A 229 12.38 -8.00 7.18
CA PHE A 229 13.64 -8.64 7.59
C PHE A 229 14.42 -7.76 8.57
N ASP A 230 15.20 -8.40 9.44
CA ASP A 230 16.19 -7.74 10.28
C ASP A 230 17.55 -7.73 9.54
N ALA A 231 18.36 -6.68 9.71
CA ALA A 231 19.58 -6.46 8.94
C ALA A 231 20.70 -7.49 9.17
N ASP A 232 20.70 -8.20 10.30
CA ASP A 232 21.67 -9.25 10.64
C ASP A 232 23.15 -8.78 10.60
N GLY A 233 23.42 -7.51 10.87
CA GLY A 233 24.75 -6.90 10.74
C GLY A 233 25.23 -6.65 9.30
N ALA A 234 24.33 -6.64 8.29
CA ALA A 234 24.68 -6.22 6.93
C ALA A 234 24.68 -4.69 6.79
N SER A 235 25.64 -4.14 6.01
CA SER A 235 25.67 -2.71 5.64
C SER A 235 24.69 -2.38 4.51
N ALA A 236 24.38 -3.37 3.66
CA ALA A 236 23.56 -3.24 2.48
C ALA A 236 22.79 -4.54 2.18
N ILE A 237 21.83 -4.45 1.25
CA ILE A 237 21.21 -5.61 0.60
C ILE A 237 21.45 -5.57 -0.91
N LYS A 238 21.35 -6.74 -1.55
CA LYS A 238 21.14 -6.85 -2.99
C LYS A 238 19.87 -7.65 -3.28
N VAL A 239 19.18 -7.27 -4.35
CA VAL A 239 18.12 -8.06 -4.95
C VAL A 239 18.72 -8.72 -6.20
N LEU A 240 18.73 -10.05 -6.23
CA LEU A 240 19.28 -10.83 -7.33
C LEU A 240 18.16 -11.39 -8.20
N GLY A 241 18.32 -11.31 -9.52
CA GLY A 241 17.31 -11.73 -10.49
C GLY A 241 16.27 -10.63 -10.77
N GLY A 242 15.01 -10.89 -10.42
CA GLY A 242 13.87 -10.06 -10.83
C GLY A 242 13.27 -10.54 -12.14
N ALA A 243 12.51 -11.64 -12.09
CA ALA A 243 11.77 -12.20 -13.23
C ALA A 243 10.25 -12.08 -13.05
N GLY A 244 9.48 -12.37 -14.09
CA GLY A 244 8.01 -12.26 -14.11
C GLY A 244 7.53 -10.92 -14.68
N SER A 245 6.47 -10.34 -14.12
CA SER A 245 5.90 -9.03 -14.53
C SER A 245 6.73 -7.82 -14.04
N CYS A 246 8.04 -8.00 -13.93
CA CYS A 246 9.04 -7.14 -13.30
C CYS A 246 9.25 -5.73 -13.90
N LEU A 247 8.67 -5.43 -15.07
CA LEU A 247 8.58 -4.07 -15.63
C LEU A 247 7.32 -3.31 -15.19
N ALA A 248 6.28 -4.02 -14.73
CA ALA A 248 5.05 -3.46 -14.18
C ALA A 248 4.97 -3.61 -12.64
N ILE A 249 5.95 -4.29 -12.04
CA ILE A 249 6.10 -4.51 -10.61
C ILE A 249 7.40 -3.82 -10.17
N GLU A 250 7.28 -2.98 -9.17
CA GLU A 250 8.35 -2.15 -8.60
C GLU A 250 8.67 -2.55 -7.16
N MET A 251 9.87 -2.17 -6.71
CA MET A 251 10.36 -2.37 -5.36
C MET A 251 10.78 -1.06 -4.69
N GLU A 252 10.48 -0.95 -3.41
CA GLU A 252 10.92 0.14 -2.53
C GLU A 252 11.46 -0.49 -1.23
N LEU A 253 12.57 0.03 -0.71
CA LEU A 253 13.12 -0.39 0.59
C LEU A 253 12.71 0.65 1.62
N VAL A 254 12.01 0.22 2.67
CA VAL A 254 11.63 1.07 3.80
C VAL A 254 12.26 0.59 5.09
N ASP A 255 12.47 1.52 6.02
CA ASP A 255 12.90 1.24 7.39
C ASP A 255 11.73 0.84 8.32
N ALA A 256 12.02 0.68 9.61
CA ALA A 256 11.03 0.36 10.63
C ALA A 256 9.96 1.45 10.86
N ALA A 257 10.12 2.65 10.30
CA ALA A 257 9.17 3.75 10.36
C ALA A 257 8.39 3.93 9.04
N GLU A 258 8.44 2.93 8.13
CA GLU A 258 7.93 3.00 6.76
C GLU A 258 8.53 4.15 5.91
N THR A 259 9.68 4.68 6.32
CA THR A 259 10.38 5.73 5.57
C THR A 259 11.24 5.07 4.50
N SER A 260 11.14 5.52 3.25
CA SER A 260 12.01 5.05 2.17
C SER A 260 13.48 5.26 2.56
N VAL A 261 14.28 4.21 2.44
CA VAL A 261 15.73 4.25 2.62
C VAL A 261 16.32 4.96 1.40
N ALA A 262 16.29 6.29 1.49
CA ALA A 262 16.12 7.20 0.36
C ALA A 262 17.35 7.37 -0.55
N THR A 263 17.71 6.31 -1.26
CA THR A 263 18.35 6.47 -2.57
C THR A 263 17.37 7.18 -3.51
N ALA A 264 17.81 8.24 -4.20
CA ALA A 264 16.96 9.11 -5.03
C ALA A 264 16.50 8.47 -6.36
N ARG A 265 16.23 7.15 -6.36
CA ARG A 265 15.80 6.33 -7.49
C ARG A 265 14.66 5.36 -7.13
N GLN A 266 14.19 5.35 -5.89
CA GLN A 266 13.04 4.52 -5.50
C GLN A 266 11.70 5.21 -5.81
N PRO A 267 10.63 4.45 -6.14
CA PRO A 267 10.63 3.00 -6.36
C PRO A 267 11.35 2.60 -7.67
N ILE A 268 11.97 1.41 -7.66
CA ILE A 268 12.79 0.89 -8.78
C ILE A 268 12.05 -0.28 -9.43
N PRO A 269 12.06 -0.46 -10.77
CA PRO A 269 11.60 -1.71 -11.39
C PRO A 269 12.30 -2.94 -10.80
N LEU A 270 11.59 -4.04 -10.63
CA LEU A 270 12.12 -5.22 -9.93
C LEU A 270 13.23 -5.94 -10.73
N CYS A 271 13.29 -5.77 -12.05
CA CYS A 271 14.34 -6.34 -12.92
C CYS A 271 15.48 -5.35 -13.20
N GLY A 272 16.70 -5.89 -13.33
CA GLY A 272 17.87 -5.14 -13.82
C GLY A 272 18.54 -4.23 -12.78
N TYR A 273 18.15 -4.33 -11.51
CA TYR A 273 18.80 -3.61 -10.41
C TYR A 273 19.48 -4.59 -9.45
N GLU A 274 20.76 -4.86 -9.71
CA GLU A 274 21.62 -5.74 -8.89
C GLU A 274 22.62 -4.96 -8.02
N LEU A 275 22.50 -3.62 -7.99
CA LEU A 275 23.34 -2.73 -7.18
C LEU A 275 23.01 -2.89 -5.68
N PRO A 276 23.98 -2.72 -4.78
CA PRO A 276 23.70 -2.70 -3.35
C PRO A 276 22.83 -1.50 -2.96
N ILE A 277 21.77 -1.74 -2.19
CA ILE A 277 21.00 -0.71 -1.49
C ILE A 277 21.53 -0.67 -0.06
N ALA A 278 22.16 0.44 0.34
CA ALA A 278 22.66 0.62 1.69
C ALA A 278 21.52 0.65 2.72
N LEU A 279 21.74 0.05 3.89
CA LEU A 279 20.81 0.09 5.02
C LEU A 279 21.13 1.31 5.89
N SER A 280 20.13 2.18 6.12
CA SER A 280 20.30 3.43 6.85
C SER A 280 20.39 3.18 8.36
N ASN A 281 21.62 3.13 8.86
CA ASN A 281 22.02 2.71 10.21
C ASN A 281 21.95 1.18 10.36
N GLY A 282 23.13 0.56 10.50
CA GLY A 282 23.26 -0.89 10.70
C GLY A 282 22.54 -1.37 11.97
N ASP A 283 22.11 -2.63 11.95
CA ASP A 283 21.25 -3.26 12.96
C ASP A 283 19.89 -2.57 13.15
N GLY A 284 19.00 -2.79 12.18
CA GLY A 284 17.60 -2.39 12.23
C GLY A 284 16.68 -3.37 11.50
N ARG A 285 15.36 -3.16 11.63
CA ARG A 285 14.34 -3.84 10.83
C ARG A 285 13.99 -3.02 9.60
N TYR A 286 13.82 -3.70 8.49
CA TYR A 286 13.51 -3.13 7.18
C TYR A 286 12.39 -3.93 6.51
N ALA A 287 11.81 -3.37 5.46
CA ALA A 287 10.99 -4.15 4.54
C ALA A 287 11.24 -3.80 3.07
N LEU A 288 11.29 -4.81 2.22
CA LEU A 288 11.23 -4.64 0.78
C LEU A 288 9.75 -4.71 0.35
N VAL A 289 9.20 -3.58 -0.06
CA VAL A 289 7.82 -3.42 -0.51
C VAL A 289 7.76 -3.68 -2.01
N ILE A 290 7.00 -4.70 -2.40
CA ILE A 290 6.77 -5.09 -3.80
C ILE A 290 5.33 -4.73 -4.19
N ARG A 291 5.15 -3.90 -5.21
CA ARG A 291 3.83 -3.41 -5.65
C ARG A 291 3.80 -3.13 -7.15
N SER A 292 2.67 -2.64 -7.66
CA SER A 292 2.55 -2.12 -9.02
C SER A 292 1.93 -0.72 -8.99
N ALA A 293 2.66 0.31 -9.45
CA ALA A 293 2.12 1.67 -9.55
C ALA A 293 0.86 1.78 -10.43
N ALA A 294 0.68 0.85 -11.38
CA ALA A 294 -0.51 0.76 -12.24
C ALA A 294 -1.55 -0.26 -11.74
N ALA A 295 -1.46 -0.67 -10.47
CA ALA A 295 -2.32 -1.65 -9.81
C ALA A 295 -2.52 -2.93 -10.66
N LYS A 296 -1.45 -3.43 -11.28
CA LYS A 296 -1.44 -4.64 -12.11
C LYS A 296 -1.13 -5.89 -11.29
N THR A 297 -1.67 -7.01 -11.75
CA THR A 297 -1.40 -8.35 -11.24
C THR A 297 -0.28 -9.02 -12.04
N GLY A 298 0.40 -9.99 -11.45
CA GLY A 298 1.44 -10.76 -12.13
C GLY A 298 2.34 -11.56 -11.19
N PRO A 299 2.99 -12.63 -11.69
CA PRO A 299 4.02 -13.35 -10.96
C PRO A 299 5.30 -12.50 -10.87
N TYR A 300 6.10 -12.73 -9.82
CA TYR A 300 7.44 -12.16 -9.68
C TYR A 300 8.36 -13.09 -8.88
N SER A 301 9.67 -13.03 -9.14
CA SER A 301 10.66 -13.76 -8.35
C SER A 301 12.02 -13.08 -8.27
N PHE A 302 12.67 -13.19 -7.11
CA PHE A 302 13.99 -12.66 -6.81
C PHE A 302 14.61 -13.37 -5.60
N GLN A 303 15.89 -13.13 -5.32
CA GLN A 303 16.52 -13.50 -4.06
C GLN A 303 17.01 -12.24 -3.35
N LEU A 304 16.59 -12.03 -2.11
CA LEU A 304 17.09 -10.95 -1.26
C LEU A 304 18.33 -11.45 -0.52
N VAL A 305 19.48 -10.79 -0.66
CA VAL A 305 20.75 -11.22 -0.04
C VAL A 305 21.45 -10.07 0.69
N ARG A 306 22.32 -10.42 1.63
CA ARG A 306 23.27 -9.49 2.26
C ARG A 306 24.22 -8.92 1.20
N SER A 307 24.63 -7.67 1.38
CA SER A 307 25.86 -7.12 0.79
C SER A 307 26.58 -6.33 1.87
N ASP A 308 27.90 -6.33 1.75
CA ASP A 308 28.78 -5.47 2.54
C ASP A 308 29.20 -4.24 1.69
#